data_AF-A0A011PF24-F1
#
_entry.id   AF-A0A011PF24-F1
#
_cell.length_a   1.000
_cell.length_b   1.000
_cell.length_c   1.000
_cell.angle_alpha   90.00
_cell.angle_beta   90.00
_cell.angle_gamma   90.00
#
_symmetry.space_group_name_H-M   'P 1'
#
loop_
_entity.id
_entity.type
_entity.pdbx_description
1 polymer ?
#
loop_
_entity_poly.entity_id
_entity_poly.type
_entity_poly.pdbx_seq_one_letter_code
_entity_poly.pdbx_strand_id
1 'polypeptide(L)' 'MSEQIKFAVGTTVKLKSGGPEMTVQRVPEKTDVYYTCQWFAGKKLEAGRFPADSLELTKIEKQ' A
#
# COMPACT_ATOMS: atom_id res chain seq x y z
N MET A 1 13.03 6.52 -17.98
CA MET A 1 12.99 5.83 -16.68
C MET A 1 11.52 5.71 -16.31
N SER A 2 10.91 4.56 -16.57
CA SER A 2 9.49 4.32 -16.26
C SER A 2 9.31 4.26 -14.75
N GLU A 3 8.58 5.21 -14.18
CA GLU A 3 8.07 5.16 -12.81
C GLU A 3 7.17 3.92 -12.68
N GLN A 4 7.75 2.79 -12.29
CA GLN A 4 6.99 1.57 -12.07
C GLN A 4 6.29 1.70 -10.72
N ILE A 5 5.03 2.14 -10.79
CA ILE A 5 4.08 2.03 -9.69
C ILE A 5 4.03 0.54 -9.31
N LYS A 6 4.62 0.19 -8.15
CA LYS A 6 4.73 -1.21 -7.69
C LYS A 6 3.39 -1.77 -7.22
N PHE A 7 2.53 -0.90 -6.69
CA PHE A 7 1.22 -1.26 -6.13
C PHE A 7 0.16 -0.29 -6.65
N ALA A 8 -0.91 -0.79 -7.27
CA ALA A 8 -1.99 0.06 -7.75
C ALA A 8 -2.95 0.45 -6.61
N VAL A 9 -3.69 1.54 -6.77
CA VAL A 9 -4.80 1.89 -5.86
C VAL A 9 -5.80 0.74 -5.82
N GLY A 10 -6.29 0.39 -4.62
CA GLY A 10 -7.16 -0.77 -4.38
C GLY A 10 -6.42 -2.08 -4.10
N THR A 11 -5.10 -2.12 -4.29
CA THR A 11 -4.29 -3.30 -3.98
C THR A 11 -4.18 -3.50 -2.47
N THR A 12 -4.39 -4.72 -2.00
CA THR A 12 -4.12 -5.08 -0.61
C THR A 12 -2.62 -5.37 -0.42
N VAL A 13 -2.00 -4.61 0.47
CA VAL A 13 -0.58 -4.66 0.82
C VAL A 13 -0.40 -4.84 2.33
N LYS A 14 0.77 -5.28 2.76
CA LYS A 14 1.11 -5.46 4.17
C LYS A 14 2.54 -4.98 4.43
N LEU A 15 2.89 -4.70 5.69
CA LEU A 15 4.28 -4.40 6.06
C LEU A 15 5.12 -5.68 6.13
N LYS A 16 6.33 -5.63 5.55
CA LYS A 16 7.33 -6.72 5.63
C LYS A 16 7.73 -7.08 7.06
N SER A 17 7.64 -6.14 7.98
CA SER A 17 7.91 -6.36 9.41
C SER A 17 6.82 -7.15 10.13
N GLY A 18 5.68 -7.41 9.46
CA GLY A 18 4.46 -7.89 10.11
C GLY A 18 3.58 -6.73 10.56
N GLY A 19 2.39 -6.64 9.98
CA GLY A 19 1.35 -5.65 10.29
C GLY A 19 -0.03 -6.12 9.81
N PRO A 20 -1.09 -5.31 10.01
CA PRO A 20 -2.40 -5.59 9.45
C PRO A 20 -2.39 -5.54 7.93
N GLU A 21 -3.38 -6.17 7.30
CA GLU A 21 -3.64 -6.00 5.87
C GLU A 21 -4.14 -4.56 5.62
N MET A 22 -3.49 -3.87 4.70
CA MET A 22 -3.78 -2.49 4.33
C MET A 22 -4.15 -2.44 2.84
N THR A 23 -4.87 -1.39 2.44
CA THR A 23 -5.24 -1.16 1.05
C THR A 23 -4.59 0.13 0.56
N VAL A 24 -3.98 0.10 -0.62
CA VAL A 24 -3.40 1.30 -1.23
C VAL A 24 -4.53 2.26 -1.59
N GLN A 25 -4.58 3.41 -0.93
CA GLN A 25 -5.52 4.49 -1.23
C GLN A 25 -4.95 5.43 -2.31
N ARG A 26 -3.64 5.71 -2.26
CA ARG A 26 -2.97 6.60 -3.19
C ARG A 26 -1.55 6.12 -3.49
N VAL A 27 -1.18 6.17 -4.76
CA VAL A 27 0.16 5.87 -5.24
C VAL A 27 1.02 7.14 -5.23
N PRO A 28 2.34 7.01 -5.02
CA PRO A 28 3.25 8.14 -5.12
C PRO A 28 3.27 8.72 -6.55
N GLU A 29 3.35 10.04 -6.65
CA GLU A 29 3.54 10.77 -7.91
C GLU A 29 5.03 11.06 -8.14
N LYS A 30 5.38 11.69 -9.26
CA LYS A 30 6.77 11.98 -9.71
C LYS A 30 7.76 12.50 -8.67
N THR A 31 7.27 13.17 -7.62
CA THR A 31 8.07 13.77 -6.56
C THR A 31 7.93 13.07 -5.21
N ASP A 32 7.01 12.11 -5.08
CA ASP A 32 6.75 11.40 -3.83
C ASP A 32 7.23 9.94 -3.95
N VAL A 33 7.55 9.33 -2.81
CA VAL A 33 8.01 7.92 -2.73
C VAL A 33 7.16 7.11 -1.77
N TYR A 34 6.17 7.74 -1.14
CA TYR A 34 5.33 7.13 -0.12
C TYR A 34 3.96 6.75 -0.69
N TYR A 35 3.58 5.49 -0.47
CA TYR A 35 2.24 5.00 -0.72
C TYR A 35 1.37 5.36 0.47
N THR A 36 0.21 5.95 0.20
CA THR A 36 -0.81 6.14 1.24
C THR A 36 -1.66 4.89 1.29
N CYS A 37 -1.62 4.21 2.42
CA CYS A 37 -2.38 3.00 2.68
C CYS A 37 -3.43 3.27 3.75
N GLN A 38 -4.59 2.64 3.65
CA GLN A 38 -5.64 2.68 4.64
C GLN A 38 -5.99 1.26 5.09
N TRP A 39 -6.33 1.08 6.36
CA TRP A 39 -6.77 -0.21 6.91
C TRP A 39 -7.84 -0.01 7.96
N PHE A 40 -8.56 -1.08 8.26
CA PHE A 40 -9.55 -1.06 9.33
C PHE A 40 -8.94 -1.62 10.61
N ALA A 41 -8.84 -0.78 11.64
CA ALA A 41 -8.50 -1.18 13.00
C ALA A 41 -9.80 -1.28 13.82
N GLY A 42 -10.47 -2.44 13.73
CA GLY A 42 -11.79 -2.64 14.31
C GLY A 42 -12.87 -1.82 13.59
N LYS A 43 -13.41 -0.78 14.26
CA LYS A 43 -14.43 0.12 13.69
C LYS A 43 -13.88 1.45 13.18
N LYS A 44 -12.57 1.66 13.25
CA LYS A 44 -11.91 2.89 12.80
C LYS A 44 -11.17 2.64 11.49
N LEU A 45 -11.31 3.58 10.56
CA LEU A 45 -10.48 3.65 9.36
C LEU A 45 -9.19 4.38 9.76
N GLU A 46 -8.08 3.65 9.72
CA GLU A 46 -6.74 4.19 9.93
C GLU A 46 -6.05 4.36 8.58
N ALA A 47 -5.15 5.33 8.49
CA ALA A 47 -4.36 5.57 7.29
C ALA A 47 -2.91 5.91 7.64
N GLY A 48 -1.98 5.53 6.78
CA GLY A 48 -0.55 5.67 6.99
C GLY A 48 0.21 5.77 5.68
N ARG A 49 1.37 6.43 5.72
CA ARG A 49 2.27 6.59 4.57
C ARG A 49 3.46 5.68 4.74
N PHE A 50 3.67 4.79 3.78
CA PHE A 50 4.76 3.81 3.82
C PHE A 50 5.52 3.81 2.50
N PRO A 51 6.85 3.68 2.53
CA PRO A 51 7.64 3.56 1.31
C PRO A 51 7.36 2.20 0.66
N ALA A 52 7.48 2.14 -0.67
CA ALA A 52 7.23 0.93 -1.45
C ALA A 52 8.03 -0.29 -0.95
N ASP A 53 9.26 -0.06 -0.50
CA ASP A 53 10.18 -1.10 -0.06
C ASP A 53 9.82 -1.71 1.30
N SER A 54 8.99 -1.04 2.10
CA SER A 54 8.45 -1.59 3.36
C SER A 54 7.17 -2.40 3.15
N LEU A 55 6.57 -2.32 1.97
CA LEU A 55 5.30 -2.98 1.64
C LEU A 55 5.53 -4.29 0.86
N GLU A 56 4.63 -5.24 1.07
CA GLU A 56 4.51 -6.49 0.32
C GLU A 56 3.07 -6.69 -0.17
N LEU A 57 2.90 -7.34 -1.33
CA LEU A 57 1.59 -7.71 -1.88
C LEU A 57 1.00 -8.87 -1.09
N THR A 58 -0.19 -8.71 -0.50
CA THR A 58 -0.82 -9.79 0.30
C THR A 58 -1.74 -10.68 -0.55
N LYS A 59 -2.37 -10.15 -1.61
CA LYS A 59 -3.18 -10.93 -2.56
C LYS A 59 -3.03 -10.39 -3.97
N ILE A 60 -2.53 -11.25 -4.86
CA ILE A 60 -2.66 -11.07 -6.30
C ILE A 60 -3.93 -11.85 -6.66
N GLU A 61 -5.07 -11.17 -6.81
CA GLU A 61 -6.17 -11.77 -7.57
C GLU A 61 -5.72 -11.84 -9.04
N LYS A 62 -5.07 -12.94 -9.40
CA LYS A 62 -5.05 -13.39 -10.79
C LYS A 62 -6.41 -14.07 -11.02
N GLN A 63 -7.22 -13.44 -11.88
CA GLN A 63 -8.37 -14.07 -12.55
C GLN A 63 -7.97 -15.39 -13.20
#